data_AF-A0A212ALZ8-F1
#
_entry.id   AF-A0A212ALZ8-F1
#
_cell.length_a   1.000
_cell.length_b   1.000
_cell.length_c   1.000
_cell.angle_alpha   90.00
_cell.angle_beta   90.00
_cell.angle_gamma   90.00
#
_symmetry.space_group_name_H-M   'P 1'
#
loop_
_entity.id
_entity.type
_entity.pdbx_description
1 polymer ?
#
loop_
_entity_poly.entity_id
_entity_poly.type
_entity_poly.pdbx_seq_one_letter_code
_entity_poly.pdbx_strand_id
1 'polypeptide(L)' 'MNVQTSDHRGGSCRTNRIEARPIARLRHKDDGRVIGLVYEWNTGETQTAWFGKAERSFVTEELC' A
#
# COMPACT_ATOMS: atom_id res chain seq x y z
N MET A 1 -2.54 -31.59 36.71
CA MET A 1 -3.23 -30.39 36.19
C MET A 1 -3.01 -30.42 34.67
N ASN A 2 -3.97 -30.94 33.91
CA ASN A 2 -3.83 -31.11 32.45
C ASN A 2 -4.31 -29.83 31.76
N VAL A 3 -3.41 -29.10 31.11
CA VAL A 3 -3.78 -28.06 30.14
C VAL A 3 -3.98 -28.74 28.79
N GLN A 4 -5.24 -29.00 28.49
CA GLN A 4 -5.71 -29.38 27.17
C GLN A 4 -5.78 -28.10 26.34
N THR A 5 -4.80 -27.86 25.47
CA THR A 5 -4.89 -26.77 24.48
C THR A 5 -5.93 -27.17 23.44
N SER A 6 -7.14 -26.67 23.62
CA SER A 6 -8.21 -26.78 22.64
C SER A 6 -7.74 -26.22 21.30
N ASP A 7 -7.65 -27.12 20.33
CA ASP A 7 -7.45 -26.86 18.91
C ASP A 7 -8.57 -25.93 18.43
N HIS A 8 -8.29 -24.63 18.36
CA HIS A 8 -9.21 -23.66 17.81
C HIS A 8 -9.20 -23.84 16.29
N ARG A 9 -10.07 -24.71 15.78
CA ARG A 9 -10.61 -24.62 14.41
C ARG A 9 -11.39 -23.31 14.29
N GLY A 10 -10.66 -22.21 14.21
CA GLY A 10 -11.18 -20.92 13.80
C GLY A 10 -11.53 -21.01 12.33
N GLY A 11 -12.82 -21.14 12.03
CA GLY A 11 -13.33 -21.04 10.67
C GLY A 11 -12.74 -19.81 9.99
N SER A 12 -12.24 -20.01 8.77
CA SER A 12 -11.67 -18.96 7.93
C SER A 12 -12.79 -18.01 7.50
N CYS A 13 -13.18 -17.11 8.40
CA CYS A 13 -13.80 -15.85 8.03
C CYS A 13 -12.69 -15.07 7.31
N ARG A 14 -12.58 -15.23 6.00
CA ARG A 14 -11.75 -14.35 5.16
C ARG A 14 -12.33 -12.94 5.24
N THR A 15 -12.07 -12.25 6.35
CA THR A 15 -12.10 -10.79 6.39
C THR A 15 -11.18 -10.34 5.27
N ASN A 16 -11.76 -9.70 4.25
CA ASN A 16 -11.00 -9.12 3.16
C ASN A 16 -10.01 -8.13 3.79
N ARG A 17 -8.74 -8.53 3.88
CA ARG A 17 -7.71 -7.76 4.58
C ARG A 17 -7.53 -6.46 3.81
N ILE A 18 -7.58 -5.33 4.50
CA ILE A 18 -7.26 -4.05 3.86
C ILE A 18 -5.82 -4.10 3.38
N GLU A 19 -5.64 -3.94 2.08
CA GLU A 19 -4.35 -4.04 1.40
C GLU A 19 -4.22 -2.96 0.35
N ALA A 20 -2.99 -2.52 0.11
CA ALA A 20 -2.65 -1.49 -0.87
C ALA A 20 -1.61 -2.04 -1.84
N ARG A 21 -1.78 -1.75 -3.13
CA ARG A 21 -0.81 -2.06 -4.18
C ARG A 21 -0.29 -0.77 -4.85
N PRO A 22 1.00 -0.69 -5.17
CA PRO A 22 1.52 0.46 -5.91
C PRO A 22 0.98 0.43 -7.34
N ILE A 23 0.45 1.56 -7.81
CA ILE A 23 -0.09 1.72 -9.17
C ILE A 23 0.68 2.74 -10.01
N ALA A 24 1.43 3.64 -9.37
CA ALA A 24 2.24 4.63 -10.08
C ALA A 24 3.44 5.09 -9.24
N ARG A 25 4.43 5.67 -9.92
CA ARG A 25 5.58 6.36 -9.33
C ARG A 25 5.40 7.86 -9.45
N LEU A 26 5.86 8.59 -8.45
CA LEU A 26 6.05 10.03 -8.53
C LEU A 26 7.50 10.34 -8.84
N ARG A 27 7.75 11.09 -9.90
CA ARG A 27 9.10 11.54 -10.29
C ARG A 27 9.20 13.04 -10.18
N HIS A 28 10.29 13.53 -9.58
CA HIS A 28 10.60 14.95 -9.57
C HIS A 28 10.75 15.47 -10.99
N LYS A 29 10.19 16.64 -11.27
CA LYS A 29 10.05 17.13 -12.65
C LYS A 29 11.38 17.49 -13.31
N ASP A 30 12.36 17.95 -12.55
CA ASP A 30 13.61 18.48 -13.08
C ASP A 30 14.69 17.41 -13.31
N ASP A 31 14.90 16.51 -12.35
CA ASP A 31 15.94 15.48 -12.39
C ASP A 31 15.40 14.05 -12.57
N GLY A 32 14.07 13.87 -12.59
CA GLY A 32 13.43 12.58 -12.86
C GLY A 32 13.60 11.55 -11.74
N ARG A 33 14.12 11.93 -10.57
CA ARG A 33 14.26 11.08 -9.40
C ARG A 33 12.89 10.65 -8.87
N VAL A 34 12.79 9.40 -8.43
CA VAL A 34 11.57 8.93 -7.75
C VAL A 34 11.49 9.54 -6.35
N ILE A 35 10.39 10.24 -6.08
CA ILE A 35 10.13 10.94 -4.82
C ILE A 35 8.90 10.42 -4.08
N GLY A 36 8.21 9.43 -4.65
CA GLY A 36 7.08 8.78 -4.01
C GLY A 36 6.43 7.72 -4.88
N LEU A 37 5.38 7.12 -4.33
CA LEU A 37 4.55 6.12 -4.98
C LEU A 37 3.07 6.47 -4.75
N VAL A 38 2.24 6.09 -5.71
CA VAL A 38 0.79 6.11 -5.58
C VAL A 38 0.32 4.68 -5.36
N TYR A 39 -0.48 4.49 -4.33
CA TYR A 39 -1.06 3.21 -3.95
C TYR A 39 -2.57 3.24 -4.15
N GLU A 40 -3.12 2.13 -4.63
CA GLU A 40 -4.55 1.85 -4.65
C GLU A 40 -4.84 0.81 -3.57
N TRP A 41 -5.79 1.13 -2.70
CA TRP A 41 -6.35 0.21 -1.71
C TRP A 41 -7.38 -0.69 -2.36
N ASN A 42 -7.57 -1.90 -1.84
CA ASN A 42 -8.67 -2.78 -2.24
C ASN A 42 -10.08 -2.21 -1.92
N THR A 43 -10.16 -1.06 -1.24
CA THR A 43 -11.38 -0.25 -1.09
C THR A 43 -11.68 0.63 -2.31
N GLY A 44 -10.74 0.76 -3.25
CA GLY A 44 -10.79 1.69 -4.38
C GLY A 44 -10.23 3.08 -4.07
N GLU A 45 -9.80 3.33 -2.84
CA GLU A 45 -9.15 4.59 -2.48
C GLU A 45 -7.71 4.65 -2.99
N THR A 46 -7.28 5.84 -3.39
CA THR A 46 -5.91 6.08 -3.84
C THR A 46 -5.18 6.98 -2.85
N GLN A 47 -3.95 6.61 -2.49
CA GLN A 47 -3.13 7.39 -1.56
C GLN A 47 -1.70 7.52 -2.05
N THR A 48 -1.12 8.70 -1.82
CA THR A 48 0.29 8.98 -2.14
C THR A 48 1.18 8.78 -0.92
N ALA A 49 2.28 8.05 -1.09
CA ALA A 49 3.35 7.93 -0.12
C ALA A 49 4.62 8.64 -0.62
N TRP A 50 5.17 9.54 0.19
CA TRP A 50 6.33 10.36 -0.16
C TRP A 50 7.62 9.81 0.44
N PHE A 51 8.70 9.86 -0.34
CA PHE A 51 10.04 9.62 0.16
C PHE A 51 10.63 10.93 0.68
N GLY A 52 10.41 11.18 1.97
CA GLY A 52 10.85 12.42 2.62
C GLY A 52 9.77 13.50 2.58
N LYS A 53 10.14 14.73 2.21
CA LYS A 53 9.21 15.86 2.18
C LYS A 53 8.29 15.76 0.96
N ALA A 54 7.00 15.99 1.17
CA ALA A 54 6.05 16.08 0.06
C ALA A 54 6.42 17.25 -0.87
N GLU A 55 6.39 16.97 -2.17
CA GLU A 55 6.71 17.95 -3.21
C GLU A 55 5.47 18.34 -4.02
N ARG A 56 5.51 19.51 -4.65
CA ARG A 56 4.39 20.02 -5.45
C ARG A 56 4.63 19.88 -6.96
N SER A 57 5.88 19.70 -7.38
CA SER A 57 6.28 19.63 -8.78
C SER A 57 6.78 18.23 -9.11
N PHE A 58 5.87 17.41 -9.65
CA PHE A 58 6.17 16.03 -9.99
C PHE A 58 5.33 15.57 -11.17
N VAL A 59 5.80 14.49 -11.79
CA VAL A 59 5.06 13.74 -12.81
C VAL A 59 4.70 12.38 -12.25
N THR A 60 3.52 11.89 -12.60
CA THR A 60 3.05 10.56 -12.23
C THR A 60 3.28 9.61 -13.41
N GLU A 61 3.94 8.49 -13.16
CA GLU A 61 4.25 7.44 -14.13
C GLU A 61 3.56 6.14 -13.70
N GLU A 62 2.59 5.66 -14.47
CA GLU A 62 1.85 4.43 -14.16
C GLU A 62 2.74 3.18 -14.25
N LEU A 63 2.51 2.23 -13.36
CA LEU A 63 3.16 0.93 -13.35
C LEU A 63 2.31 -0.04 -14.17
N CYS A 64 2.68 -0.24 -15.45
CA CYS A 64 2.08 -1.26 -16.32
C CYS A 64 2.24 -2.68 -15.78
#